data_AF-A0A1D2MEE2-F1
#
_entry.id   AF-A0A1D2MEE2-F1
#
_cell.length_a   1.000
_cell.length_b   1.000
_cell.length_c   1.000
_cell.angle_alpha   90.00
_cell.angle_beta   90.00
_cell.angle_gamma   90.00
#
_symmetry.space_group_name_H-M   'P 1'
#
loop_
_entity.id
_entity.type
_entity.pdbx_description
1 polymer ?
#
loop_
_entity_poly.entity_id
_entity_poly.type
_entity_poly.pdbx_seq_one_letter_code
_entity_poly.pdbx_strand_id
1 'polypeptide(L)'
;MLADAINCLGFTWASSPACTELETIVMDWLGKMIGLPPAFLHSSNETLGGGVIQTTASESTFIALMAGRSEAIRRCKTQYPELSSSEINARLVAYCSDQHWQIALSKRFRALKLWFVLRSFGVQGLQEHIRKSVRLAARFEAMVAADSRFEISAKRHLGLVVFRLRGDNELTETLLKRLNASGKIHCVPASLKGRYVIRFTITSPQTTVEDICTDWAVVKETARAVLSNEEVRDIPMVPARKVPLAETRLRNAHFGTSLLLANSPMSPKIVNGSFAAIFDSNELFKEFERKLKLSEMDNSSPGTIV
;
A
#
# COMPACT_ATOMS: atom_id res chain seq x y z
N MET A 1 0.31 0.98 10.70
CA MET A 1 0.58 -0.49 10.67
C MET A 1 0.09 -1.25 11.91
N LEU A 2 0.36 -0.83 13.16
CA LEU A 2 -0.34 -1.38 14.36
C LEU A 2 -1.67 -0.64 14.63
N ALA A 3 -1.69 0.68 14.47
CA ALA A 3 -2.91 1.50 14.57
C ALA A 3 -4.02 1.10 13.57
N ASP A 4 -3.64 0.63 12.37
CA ASP A 4 -4.60 0.13 11.37
C ASP A 4 -5.34 -1.13 11.85
N ALA A 5 -4.72 -1.95 12.71
CA ALA A 5 -5.36 -3.15 13.26
C ALA A 5 -6.41 -2.80 14.32
N ILE A 6 -6.31 -1.63 14.96
CA ILE A 6 -7.24 -1.17 16.01
C ILE A 6 -8.30 -0.20 15.43
N ASN A 7 -8.22 0.12 14.13
CA ASN A 7 -9.08 1.12 13.49
C ASN A 7 -9.06 2.48 14.23
N CYS A 8 -7.90 2.86 14.79
CA CYS A 8 -7.71 4.12 15.50
C CYS A 8 -6.93 5.12 14.63
N LEU A 9 -7.43 6.35 14.54
CA LEU A 9 -6.76 7.48 13.88
C LEU A 9 -5.80 8.16 14.87
N GLY A 10 -4.56 7.67 14.93
CA GLY A 10 -3.50 8.26 15.75
C GLY A 10 -2.72 9.35 14.99
N PHE A 11 -3.29 10.56 14.88
CA PHE A 11 -2.57 11.72 14.31
C PHE A 11 -1.53 12.29 15.27
N THR A 12 -1.78 12.21 16.58
CA THR A 12 -0.85 12.58 17.64
C THR A 12 -0.96 11.56 18.79
N TRP A 13 0.03 11.49 19.67
CA TRP A 13 -0.05 10.63 20.86
C TRP A 13 -1.24 10.99 21.76
N ALA A 14 -1.59 12.28 21.83
CA ALA A 14 -2.75 12.75 22.56
C ALA A 14 -4.08 12.35 21.90
N SER A 15 -4.10 12.15 20.58
CA SER A 15 -5.33 11.80 19.86
C SER A 15 -5.71 10.33 19.97
N SER A 16 -4.78 9.45 20.36
CA SER A 16 -5.07 8.01 20.54
C SER A 16 -4.22 7.37 21.64
N PRO A 17 -4.64 7.49 22.91
CA PRO A 17 -3.92 6.91 24.04
C PRO A 17 -3.72 5.39 23.93
N ALA A 18 -4.70 4.66 23.39
CA ALA A 18 -4.59 3.22 23.18
C ALA A 18 -3.53 2.83 22.14
N CYS A 19 -3.36 3.60 21.07
CA CYS A 19 -2.28 3.38 20.11
C CYS A 19 -0.92 3.69 20.73
N THR A 20 -0.83 4.76 21.53
CA THR A 20 0.39 5.14 22.25
C THR A 20 0.79 4.06 23.25
N GLU A 21 -0.14 3.52 24.04
CA GLU A 21 0.12 2.44 25.00
C GLU A 21 0.59 1.17 24.30
N LEU A 22 -0.05 0.79 23.18
CA LEU A 22 0.38 -0.36 22.40
C LEU A 22 1.79 -0.16 21.82
N GLU A 23 2.09 1.03 21.31
CA GLU A 23 3.43 1.38 20.81
C GLU A 23 4.48 1.21 21.92
N THR A 24 4.22 1.74 23.11
CA THR A 24 5.06 1.59 24.31
C THR A 24 5.33 0.12 24.63
N ILE A 25 4.28 -0.71 24.70
CA ILE A 25 4.39 -2.15 25.00
C ILE A 25 5.22 -2.88 23.94
N VAL A 26 4.96 -2.60 22.66
CA VAL A 26 5.68 -3.23 21.54
C VAL A 26 7.15 -2.85 21.55
N MET A 27 7.47 -1.59 21.84
CA MET A 27 8.85 -1.12 21.94
C MET A 27 9.58 -1.76 23.14
N ASP A 28 8.89 -2.00 24.25
CA ASP A 28 9.44 -2.75 25.37
C ASP A 28 9.71 -4.21 25.04
N TRP A 29 8.81 -4.87 24.32
CA TRP A 29 9.05 -6.23 23.83
C TRP A 29 10.27 -6.30 22.92
N LEU A 30 10.42 -5.32 22.02
CA LEU A 30 11.58 -5.24 21.13
C LEU A 30 12.87 -5.02 21.92
N GLY A 31 12.88 -4.06 22.85
CA GLY A 31 14.05 -3.77 23.69
C GLY A 31 14.50 -4.98 24.50
N LYS A 32 13.55 -5.70 25.12
CA LYS A 32 13.82 -6.96 25.85
C LYS A 32 14.36 -8.04 24.92
N MET A 33 13.81 -8.17 23.71
CA MET A 33 14.22 -9.19 22.74
C MET A 33 15.66 -9.02 22.26
N ILE A 34 16.13 -7.79 22.09
CA ILE A 34 17.52 -7.50 21.68
C ILE A 34 18.48 -7.35 22.88
N GLY A 35 17.99 -7.54 24.11
CA GLY A 35 18.81 -7.47 25.32
C GLY A 35 19.23 -6.05 25.73
N LEU A 36 18.41 -5.03 25.45
CA LEU A 36 18.71 -3.67 25.94
C LEU A 36 18.65 -3.61 27.47
N PRO A 37 19.52 -2.80 28.11
CA PRO A 37 19.43 -2.53 29.53
C PRO A 37 18.05 -1.96 29.91
N PRO A 38 17.56 -2.21 31.14
CA PRO A 38 16.27 -1.69 31.60
C PRO A 38 16.13 -0.18 31.45
N ALA A 39 17.24 0.56 31.56
CA ALA A 39 17.29 2.01 31.37
C ALA A 39 16.76 2.51 30.00
N PHE A 40 16.66 1.65 28.99
CA PHE A 40 16.15 1.97 27.66
C PHE A 40 14.70 1.53 27.43
N LEU A 41 14.08 0.88 28.41
CA LEU A 41 12.70 0.40 28.34
C LEU A 41 11.76 1.44 28.96
N HIS A 42 10.55 1.53 28.42
CA HIS A 42 9.46 2.33 28.97
C HIS A 42 8.97 1.81 30.33
N SER A 43 9.06 0.48 30.57
CA SER A 43 8.69 -0.14 31.85
C SER A 43 9.65 0.17 33.01
N SER A 44 10.75 0.87 32.78
CA SER A 44 11.70 1.21 33.84
C SER A 44 11.25 2.43 34.64
N ASN A 45 11.07 2.26 35.95
CA ASN A 45 10.70 3.35 36.86
C ASN A 45 11.87 4.28 37.21
N GLU A 46 13.11 3.89 36.88
CA GLU A 46 14.32 4.62 37.29
C GLU A 46 14.79 5.63 36.24
N THR A 47 14.32 5.50 34.99
CA THR A 47 14.84 6.26 33.83
C THR A 47 13.71 6.65 32.89
N LEU A 48 13.81 7.83 32.27
CA LEU A 48 12.91 8.28 31.18
C LEU A 48 13.24 7.61 29.83
N GLY A 49 13.61 6.33 29.86
CA GLY A 49 13.96 5.54 28.68
C GLY A 49 12.76 5.29 27.77
N GLY A 50 13.01 4.57 26.68
CA GLY A 50 11.96 4.13 25.77
C GLY A 50 12.34 4.26 24.31
N GLY A 51 11.34 4.03 23.46
CA GLY A 51 11.46 4.15 22.01
C GLY A 51 10.11 4.39 21.34
N VAL A 52 10.18 4.87 20.11
CA VAL A 52 9.01 5.27 19.32
C VAL A 52 9.15 4.71 17.92
N ILE A 53 8.04 4.32 17.30
CA ILE A 53 8.02 3.78 15.94
C ILE A 53 7.82 4.95 14.97
N GLN A 54 8.87 5.28 14.23
CA GLN A 54 8.80 6.29 13.18
C GLN A 54 8.48 5.68 11.82
N THR A 55 7.97 6.52 10.90
CA THR A 55 7.56 6.10 9.56
C THR A 55 8.76 5.61 8.74
N THR A 56 9.91 6.25 8.91
CA THR A 56 11.14 5.93 8.18
C THR A 56 12.35 5.94 9.11
N ALA A 57 13.34 5.10 8.82
CA ALA A 57 14.66 5.17 9.45
C ALA A 57 15.29 6.56 9.31
N SER A 58 15.06 7.24 8.19
CA SER A 58 15.60 8.58 7.95
C SER A 58 15.03 9.61 8.94
N GLU A 59 13.71 9.56 9.17
CA GLU A 59 13.02 10.35 10.17
C GLU A 59 13.46 9.97 11.59
N SER A 60 13.62 8.67 11.90
CA SER A 60 14.18 8.22 13.18
C SER A 60 15.56 8.82 13.45
N THR A 61 16.47 8.73 12.47
CA THR A 61 17.84 9.27 12.60
C THR A 61 17.82 10.79 12.76
N PHE A 62 17.00 11.49 11.98
CA PHE A 62 16.88 12.95 12.09
C PHE A 62 16.32 13.38 13.46
N ILE A 63 15.27 12.72 13.95
CA ILE A 63 14.70 12.99 15.27
C ILE A 63 15.72 12.69 16.37
N ALA A 64 16.46 11.58 16.28
CA ALA A 64 17.51 11.25 17.22
C ALA A 64 18.63 12.31 17.25
N LEU A 65 19.06 12.80 16.08
CA LEU A 65 20.04 13.88 15.97
C LEU A 65 19.50 15.20 16.54
N MET A 66 18.25 15.55 16.26
CA MET A 66 17.61 16.76 16.80
C MET A 66 17.44 16.69 18.32
N ALA A 67 17.05 15.54 18.86
CA ALA A 67 16.97 15.31 20.30
C ALA A 67 18.35 15.39 20.96
N GLY A 68 19.37 14.72 20.38
CA GLY A 68 20.75 14.78 20.86
C GLY A 68 21.34 16.19 20.83
N ARG A 69 21.10 16.94 19.75
CA ARG A 69 21.46 18.35 19.63
C ARG A 69 20.79 19.21 20.71
N SER A 70 19.49 19.03 20.91
CA SER A 70 18.72 19.80 21.89
C SER A 70 19.20 19.53 23.32
N GLU A 71 19.47 18.27 23.64
CA GLU A 71 20.03 17.87 24.93
C GLU A 71 21.47 18.39 25.12
N ALA A 72 22.31 18.37 24.08
CA ALA A 72 23.65 18.94 24.13
C ALA A 72 23.61 20.46 24.40
N ILE A 73 22.72 21.19 23.72
CA ILE A 73 22.51 22.63 23.97
C ILE A 73 22.06 22.86 25.42
N ARG A 74 21.11 22.06 25.91
CA ARG A 74 20.61 22.16 27.29
C ARG A 74 21.72 21.95 28.31
N ARG A 75 22.56 20.93 28.14
CA ARG A 75 23.72 20.65 29.01
C ARG A 75 24.75 21.78 28.99
N CYS A 76 25.10 22.28 27.80
CA CYS A 76 26.04 23.39 27.67
C CYS A 76 25.50 24.66 28.33
N LYS A 77 24.21 24.95 28.22
CA LYS A 77 23.59 26.09 28.91
C LYS A 77 23.62 25.99 30.44
N THR A 78 23.52 24.77 30.98
CA THR A 78 23.66 24.57 32.43
C THR A 78 25.08 24.87 32.91
N GLN A 79 26.09 24.59 32.08
CA GLN A 79 27.50 24.86 32.40
C GLN A 79 27.93 26.29 32.08
N TYR A 80 27.35 26.90 31.03
CA TYR A 80 27.68 28.22 30.50
C TYR A 80 26.40 29.04 30.25
N PRO A 81 25.78 29.60 31.30
CA PRO A 81 24.50 30.32 31.20
C PRO A 81 24.56 31.57 30.30
N GLU A 82 25.74 32.17 30.17
CA GLU A 82 26.00 33.38 29.39
C GLU A 82 25.96 33.18 27.87
N LEU A 83 26.12 31.94 27.38
CA LEU A 83 26.14 31.66 25.95
C LEU A 83 24.72 31.50 25.39
N SER A 84 24.47 32.15 24.25
CA SER A 84 23.20 31.98 23.52
C SER A 84 23.07 30.59 22.90
N SER A 85 21.84 30.10 22.72
CA SER A 85 21.60 28.81 22.05
C SER A 85 22.24 28.74 20.66
N SER A 86 22.27 29.86 19.94
CA SER A 86 22.85 29.99 18.60
C SER A 86 24.37 29.81 18.60
N GLU A 87 25.07 30.40 19.57
CA GLU A 87 26.52 30.27 19.70
C GLU A 87 26.93 28.85 20.07
N ILE A 88 26.20 28.21 20.99
CA ILE A 88 26.42 26.80 21.35
C ILE A 88 26.19 25.92 20.12
N ASN A 89 25.10 26.15 19.39
CA ASN A 89 24.77 25.38 18.22
C ASN A 89 25.82 25.50 17.10
N ALA A 90 26.38 26.70 16.89
CA ALA A 90 27.44 26.91 15.91
C ALA A 90 28.74 26.16 16.23
N ARG A 91 28.92 25.75 17.49
CA ARG A 91 30.09 24.98 17.96
C ARG A 91 29.87 23.46 17.96
N LEU A 92 28.64 22.99 17.71
CA LEU A 92 28.36 21.55 17.64
C LEU A 92 28.85 20.97 16.32
N VAL A 93 29.56 19.84 16.40
CA VAL A 93 30.07 19.11 15.23
C VAL A 93 29.46 17.71 15.22
N ALA A 94 28.86 17.33 14.09
CA ALA A 94 28.36 15.97 13.87
C ALA A 94 29.45 15.13 13.20
N TYR A 95 29.82 14.02 13.82
CA TYR A 95 30.73 13.04 13.23
C TYR A 95 29.96 12.06 12.35
N CYS A 96 30.38 11.90 11.10
CA CYS A 96 29.80 10.98 10.12
C CYS A 96 30.91 10.07 9.55
N SER A 97 30.57 8.85 9.15
CA SER A 97 31.48 7.99 8.39
C SER A 97 31.49 8.40 6.91
N ASP A 98 32.67 8.35 6.31
CA ASP A 98 32.94 8.47 4.88
C ASP A 98 32.21 7.43 4.00
N GLN A 99 31.85 6.27 4.56
CA GLN A 99 31.15 5.22 3.83
C GLN A 99 29.63 5.46 3.69
N HIS A 100 29.04 6.35 4.48
CA HIS A 100 27.61 6.60 4.51
C HIS A 100 27.28 8.10 4.49
N TRP A 101 27.38 8.72 3.32
CA TRP A 101 27.03 10.14 3.13
C TRP A 101 25.52 10.42 3.04
N GLN A 102 24.69 9.39 3.22
CA GLN A 102 23.24 9.48 3.07
C GLN A 102 22.53 9.10 4.37
N ILE A 103 21.45 9.82 4.69
CA ILE A 103 20.51 9.41 5.71
C ILE A 103 19.93 8.04 5.30
N ALA A 104 20.04 7.04 6.18
CA ALA A 104 19.70 5.66 5.88
C ALA A 104 18.37 5.52 5.14
N LEU A 105 18.40 4.89 3.95
CA LEU A 105 17.19 4.61 3.17
C LEU A 105 16.35 3.59 3.93
N SER A 106 15.22 4.05 4.47
CA SER A 106 14.32 3.18 5.24
C SER A 106 13.78 2.03 4.39
N LYS A 107 13.79 0.81 4.94
CA LYS A 107 13.04 -0.32 4.41
C LYS A 107 11.82 -0.52 5.29
N ARG A 108 10.63 -0.62 4.68
CA ARG A 108 9.40 -0.97 5.41
C ARG A 108 9.59 -2.32 6.10
N PHE A 109 9.17 -2.45 7.36
CA PHE A 109 9.27 -3.68 8.13
C PHE A 109 8.20 -4.72 7.70
N ARG A 110 8.28 -5.19 6.45
CA ARG A 110 7.32 -6.13 5.86
C ARG A 110 7.30 -7.49 6.60
N ALA A 111 8.39 -7.83 7.28
CA ALA A 111 8.48 -9.04 8.08
C ALA A 111 7.52 -9.01 9.27
N LEU A 112 7.19 -7.85 9.84
CA LEU A 112 6.21 -7.75 10.93
C LEU A 112 4.81 -8.18 10.48
N LYS A 113 4.39 -7.77 9.27
CA LYS A 113 3.14 -8.25 8.65
C LYS A 113 3.13 -9.78 8.52
N LEU A 114 4.20 -10.36 7.99
CA LEU A 114 4.30 -11.81 7.79
C LEU A 114 4.31 -12.55 9.13
N TRP A 115 5.00 -12.01 10.13
CA TRP A 115 5.07 -12.56 11.47
C TRP A 115 3.68 -12.65 12.11
N PHE A 116 2.86 -11.59 12.02
CA PHE A 116 1.48 -11.63 12.50
C PHE A 116 0.63 -12.66 11.75
N VAL A 117 0.73 -12.75 10.41
CA VAL A 117 -0.02 -13.76 9.64
C VAL A 117 0.38 -15.18 10.07
N LEU A 118 1.67 -15.45 10.22
CA LEU A 118 2.16 -16.76 10.65
C LEU A 118 1.73 -17.11 12.08
N ARG A 119 1.76 -16.15 13.00
CA ARG A 119 1.36 -16.39 14.40
C ARG A 119 -0.15 -16.48 14.61
N SER A 120 -0.93 -15.65 13.92
CA SER A 120 -2.39 -15.62 14.09
C SER A 120 -3.08 -16.81 13.42
N PHE A 121 -2.67 -17.19 12.21
CA PHE A 121 -3.29 -18.31 11.48
C PHE A 121 -2.59 -19.64 11.71
N GLY A 122 -1.31 -19.62 12.11
CA GLY A 122 -0.49 -20.81 12.21
C GLY A 122 -0.22 -21.48 10.86
N VAL A 123 0.65 -22.49 10.87
CA VAL A 123 0.96 -23.28 9.66
C VAL A 123 -0.27 -24.05 9.19
N GLN A 124 -1.04 -24.63 10.12
CA GLN A 124 -2.23 -25.42 9.80
C GLN A 124 -3.32 -24.56 9.14
N GLY A 125 -3.60 -23.36 9.64
CA GLY A 125 -4.60 -22.46 9.05
C GLY A 125 -4.22 -22.01 7.64
N LEU A 126 -2.93 -21.72 7.41
CA LEU A 126 -2.44 -21.38 6.06
C LEU A 126 -2.52 -22.56 5.09
N GLN A 127 -2.16 -23.76 5.53
CA GLN A 127 -2.32 -24.98 4.73
C GLN A 127 -3.78 -25.23 4.38
N GLU A 128 -4.68 -25.09 5.35
CA GLU A 128 -6.11 -25.29 5.13
C GLU A 128 -6.69 -24.26 4.16
N HIS A 129 -6.28 -22.99 4.28
CA HIS A 129 -6.66 -21.94 3.36
C HIS A 129 -6.23 -22.24 1.91
N ILE A 130 -4.98 -22.66 1.70
CA ILE A 130 -4.48 -23.04 0.37
C ILE A 130 -5.26 -24.26 -0.15
N ARG A 131 -5.42 -25.30 0.68
CA ARG A 131 -6.13 -26.52 0.30
C ARG A 131 -7.60 -26.25 -0.05
N LYS A 132 -8.28 -25.35 0.67
CA LYS A 132 -9.65 -24.90 0.34
C LYS A 132 -9.71 -24.36 -1.09
N SER A 133 -8.82 -23.43 -1.45
CA SER A 133 -8.80 -22.85 -2.80
C SER A 133 -8.50 -23.91 -3.88
N VAL A 134 -7.62 -24.88 -3.60
CA VAL A 134 -7.36 -26.00 -4.52
C VAL A 134 -8.59 -26.90 -4.69
N ARG A 135 -9.33 -27.20 -3.61
CA ARG A 135 -10.57 -28.00 -3.67
C ARG A 135 -11.65 -27.30 -4.49
N LEU A 136 -11.84 -25.99 -4.30
CA LEU A 136 -12.79 -25.19 -5.07
C LEU A 136 -12.44 -25.15 -6.56
N ALA A 137 -11.15 -24.96 -6.88
CA ALA A 137 -10.68 -25.01 -8.27
C ALA A 137 -10.88 -26.40 -8.90
N ALA A 138 -10.65 -27.48 -8.15
CA ALA A 138 -10.89 -28.85 -8.62
C ALA A 138 -12.38 -29.08 -8.92
N ARG A 139 -13.27 -28.52 -8.09
CA ARG A 139 -14.72 -28.59 -8.33
C ARG A 139 -15.12 -27.84 -9.61
N PHE A 140 -14.59 -26.64 -9.82
CA PHE A 140 -14.81 -25.88 -11.05
C PHE A 140 -14.27 -26.63 -12.28
N GLU A 141 -13.04 -27.16 -12.21
CA GLU A 141 -12.44 -27.98 -13.27
C GLU A 141 -13.33 -29.19 -13.63
N ALA A 142 -13.88 -29.90 -12.64
CA ALA A 142 -14.78 -31.03 -12.87
C ALA A 142 -16.07 -30.60 -13.59
N MET A 143 -16.62 -29.42 -13.26
CA MET A 143 -17.80 -28.88 -13.93
C MET A 143 -17.52 -28.46 -15.37
N VAL A 144 -16.34 -27.89 -15.64
CA VAL A 144 -15.88 -27.57 -17.00
C VAL A 144 -15.68 -28.86 -17.81
N ALA A 145 -15.04 -29.87 -17.23
CA ALA A 145 -14.79 -31.15 -17.89
C ALA A 145 -16.08 -31.91 -18.25
N ALA A 146 -17.14 -31.73 -17.46
CA ALA A 146 -18.44 -32.36 -17.70
C ALA A 146 -19.20 -31.75 -18.89
N ASP A 147 -18.84 -30.54 -19.33
CA ASP A 147 -19.50 -29.85 -20.45
C ASP A 147 -18.67 -29.99 -21.74
N SER A 148 -19.22 -30.72 -22.72
CA SER A 148 -18.55 -31.02 -23.99
C SER A 148 -18.18 -29.80 -24.82
N ARG A 149 -18.84 -28.65 -24.60
CA ARG A 149 -18.60 -27.39 -25.32
C ARG A 149 -17.27 -26.74 -24.94
N PHE A 150 -16.73 -27.11 -23.78
CA PHE A 150 -15.49 -26.55 -23.26
C PHE A 150 -14.34 -27.54 -23.37
N GLU A 151 -13.12 -27.01 -23.35
CA GLU A 151 -11.90 -27.79 -23.17
C GLU A 151 -11.00 -27.16 -22.11
N ILE A 152 -10.35 -28.01 -21.33
CA ILE A 152 -9.33 -27.61 -20.36
C ILE A 152 -7.99 -27.57 -21.10
N SER A 153 -7.45 -26.37 -21.30
CA SER A 153 -6.26 -26.17 -22.15
C SER A 153 -4.94 -26.46 -21.44
N ALA A 154 -4.94 -26.51 -20.11
CA ALA A 154 -3.76 -26.82 -19.31
C ALA A 154 -4.16 -27.53 -18.01
N LYS A 155 -3.30 -28.44 -17.53
CA LYS A 155 -3.48 -29.13 -16.24
C LYS A 155 -3.56 -28.10 -15.11
N ARG A 156 -4.61 -28.15 -14.28
CA ARG A 156 -4.74 -27.28 -13.11
C ARG A 156 -3.58 -27.48 -12.14
N HIS A 157 -2.98 -26.38 -11.71
CA HIS A 157 -2.06 -26.34 -10.58
C HIS A 157 -2.60 -25.33 -9.57
N LEU A 158 -2.69 -25.74 -8.30
CA LEU A 158 -3.28 -24.94 -7.22
C LEU A 158 -4.72 -24.50 -7.55
N GLY A 159 -5.00 -23.19 -7.44
CA GLY A 159 -6.32 -22.57 -7.57
C GLY A 159 -6.64 -21.98 -8.95
N LEU A 160 -5.83 -22.27 -9.99
CA LEU A 160 -5.99 -21.71 -11.34
C LEU A 160 -6.50 -22.77 -12.32
N VAL A 161 -7.68 -22.52 -12.91
CA VAL A 161 -8.24 -23.34 -14.00
C VAL A 161 -8.15 -22.57 -15.30
N VAL A 162 -7.60 -23.22 -16.33
CA VAL A 162 -7.47 -22.66 -17.68
C VAL A 162 -8.38 -23.42 -18.62
N PHE A 163 -9.36 -22.74 -19.20
CA PHE A 163 -10.34 -23.35 -20.08
C PHE A 163 -10.68 -22.44 -21.25
N ARG A 164 -11.31 -23.01 -22.28
CA ARG A 164 -11.82 -22.27 -23.43
C ARG A 164 -13.03 -22.97 -24.02
N LEU A 165 -13.75 -22.28 -24.91
CA LEU A 165 -14.70 -22.93 -25.80
C LEU A 165 -13.94 -23.70 -26.88
N ARG A 166 -14.49 -24.86 -27.28
CA ARG A 166 -14.02 -25.58 -28.46
C ARG A 166 -14.37 -24.79 -29.72
N GLY A 167 -13.49 -24.83 -30.72
CA GLY A 167 -13.63 -24.07 -31.96
C GLY A 167 -12.70 -22.86 -32.01
N ASP A 168 -13.13 -21.81 -32.70
CA ASP A 168 -12.29 -20.65 -33.01
C ASP A 168 -11.96 -19.79 -31.78
N ASN A 169 -10.85 -19.06 -31.86
CA ASN A 169 -10.41 -18.18 -30.79
C ASN A 169 -11.41 -17.03 -30.53
N GLU A 170 -12.08 -16.56 -31.58
CA GLU A 170 -13.05 -15.45 -31.54
C GLU A 170 -14.26 -15.78 -30.64
N LEU A 171 -14.70 -17.04 -30.61
CA LEU A 171 -15.79 -17.49 -29.74
C LEU A 171 -15.42 -17.35 -28.26
N THR A 172 -14.19 -17.76 -27.91
CA THR A 172 -13.68 -17.67 -26.54
C THR A 172 -13.44 -16.22 -26.13
N GLU A 173 -12.96 -15.39 -27.06
CA GLU A 173 -12.78 -13.96 -26.82
C GLU A 173 -14.12 -13.25 -26.59
N THR A 174 -15.13 -13.54 -27.41
CA THR A 174 -16.48 -13.00 -27.28
C THR A 174 -17.14 -13.42 -25.97
N LEU A 175 -17.00 -14.69 -25.59
CA LEU A 175 -17.43 -15.19 -24.29
C LEU A 175 -16.80 -14.38 -23.15
N LEU A 176 -15.47 -14.21 -23.17
CA LEU A 176 -14.77 -13.48 -22.10
C LEU A 176 -15.20 -12.01 -22.01
N LYS A 177 -15.35 -11.35 -23.16
CA LYS A 177 -15.83 -9.96 -23.24
C LYS A 177 -17.23 -9.84 -22.62
N ARG A 178 -18.15 -10.73 -22.97
CA ARG A 178 -19.52 -10.75 -22.41
C ARG A 178 -19.53 -11.05 -20.91
N LEU A 179 -18.72 -12.01 -20.45
CA LEU A 179 -18.58 -12.33 -19.02
C LEU A 179 -18.12 -11.11 -18.22
N ASN A 180 -17.04 -10.45 -18.65
CA ASN A 180 -16.50 -9.28 -17.97
C ASN A 180 -17.44 -8.06 -18.06
N ALA A 181 -18.14 -7.87 -19.19
CA ALA A 181 -19.12 -6.80 -19.36
C ALA A 181 -20.35 -6.97 -18.45
N SER A 182 -20.73 -8.22 -18.12
CA SER A 182 -21.85 -8.49 -17.22
C SER A 182 -21.63 -7.98 -15.79
N GLY A 183 -20.37 -7.78 -15.39
CA GLY A 183 -19.99 -7.37 -14.02
C GLY A 183 -20.23 -8.43 -12.94
N LYS A 184 -20.77 -9.61 -13.29
CA LYS A 184 -21.05 -10.70 -12.33
C LYS A 184 -19.81 -11.52 -12.01
N ILE A 185 -18.94 -11.70 -13.00
CA ILE A 185 -17.71 -12.48 -12.90
C ILE A 185 -16.60 -11.72 -13.63
N HIS A 186 -15.37 -11.79 -13.10
CA HIS A 186 -14.20 -11.23 -13.76
C HIS A 186 -13.15 -12.30 -14.00
N CYS A 187 -12.84 -12.54 -15.26
CA CYS A 187 -11.82 -13.49 -15.69
C CYS A 187 -10.77 -12.79 -16.54
N VAL A 188 -9.55 -13.33 -16.54
CA VAL A 188 -8.43 -12.75 -17.29
C VAL A 188 -8.08 -13.61 -18.51
N PRO A 189 -7.78 -13.00 -19.66
CA PRO A 189 -7.35 -13.74 -20.83
C PRO A 189 -5.91 -14.23 -20.71
N ALA A 190 -5.56 -15.21 -21.53
CA ALA A 190 -4.19 -15.53 -21.92
C ALA A 190 -4.17 -16.13 -23.33
N SER A 191 -2.99 -16.14 -23.94
CA SER A 191 -2.73 -16.88 -25.18
C SER A 191 -1.73 -17.99 -24.89
N LEU A 192 -2.09 -19.23 -25.20
CA LEU A 192 -1.24 -20.41 -25.01
C LEU A 192 -1.02 -21.08 -26.36
N LYS A 193 0.21 -21.02 -26.90
CA LYS A 193 0.56 -21.59 -28.23
C LYS A 193 -0.39 -21.13 -29.35
N GLY A 194 -0.73 -19.84 -29.38
CA GLY A 194 -1.66 -19.27 -30.39
C GLY A 194 -3.14 -19.57 -30.13
N ARG A 195 -3.49 -20.23 -29.02
CA ARG A 195 -4.87 -20.50 -28.61
C ARG A 195 -5.31 -19.50 -27.55
N TYR A 196 -6.45 -18.86 -27.76
CA TYR A 196 -7.04 -17.95 -26.78
C TYR A 196 -7.70 -18.74 -25.66
N VAL A 197 -7.36 -18.44 -24.41
CA VAL A 197 -7.83 -19.17 -23.23
C VAL A 197 -8.27 -18.21 -22.12
N ILE A 198 -9.21 -18.67 -21.30
CA ILE A 198 -9.72 -17.97 -20.13
C ILE A 198 -9.06 -18.56 -18.89
N ARG A 199 -8.54 -17.70 -18.02
CA ARG A 199 -7.99 -18.07 -16.71
C ARG A 199 -8.99 -17.71 -15.63
N PHE A 200 -9.45 -18.73 -14.91
CA PHE A 200 -10.30 -18.59 -13.74
C PHE A 200 -9.50 -18.91 -12.49
N THR A 201 -9.44 -17.95 -11.57
CA THR A 201 -8.68 -18.05 -10.32
C THR A 201 -9.56 -17.69 -9.15
N ILE A 202 -9.55 -18.52 -8.11
CA ILE A 202 -10.19 -18.19 -6.84
C ILE A 202 -9.28 -17.21 -6.11
N THR A 203 -9.73 -15.96 -5.97
CA THR A 203 -8.95 -14.86 -5.37
C THR A 203 -9.44 -14.48 -3.98
N SER A 204 -10.75 -14.62 -3.71
CA SER A 204 -11.35 -14.21 -2.44
C SER A 204 -11.25 -15.34 -1.40
N PRO A 205 -10.85 -15.04 -0.14
CA PRO A 205 -10.84 -16.02 0.94
C PRO A 205 -12.26 -16.48 1.35
N GLN A 206 -13.26 -15.65 1.06
CA GLN A 206 -14.65 -15.89 1.43
C GLN A 206 -15.40 -16.78 0.44
N THR A 207 -14.83 -17.06 -0.74
CA THR A 207 -15.48 -17.88 -1.77
C THR A 207 -15.91 -19.24 -1.21
N THR A 208 -17.16 -19.59 -1.49
CA THR A 208 -17.84 -20.82 -1.10
C THR A 208 -18.04 -21.75 -2.30
N VAL A 209 -18.61 -22.93 -2.08
CA VAL A 209 -18.90 -23.86 -3.19
C VAL A 209 -20.06 -23.36 -4.03
N GLU A 210 -21.02 -22.69 -3.39
CA GLU A 210 -22.22 -22.12 -3.97
C GLU A 210 -21.86 -20.97 -4.93
N ASP A 211 -20.87 -20.15 -4.58
CA ASP A 211 -20.32 -19.12 -5.47
C ASP A 211 -19.74 -19.75 -6.75
N ILE A 212 -18.98 -20.83 -6.62
CA ILE A 212 -18.38 -21.54 -7.75
C ILE A 212 -19.46 -22.15 -8.67
N CYS A 213 -20.54 -22.67 -8.10
CA CYS A 213 -21.69 -23.15 -8.87
C CYS A 213 -22.41 -22.00 -9.61
N THR A 214 -22.55 -20.85 -8.95
CA THR A 214 -23.17 -19.64 -9.52
C THR A 214 -22.33 -19.09 -10.67
N ASP A 215 -21.02 -18.96 -10.46
CA ASP A 215 -20.06 -18.55 -11.48
C ASP A 215 -20.13 -19.46 -12.71
N TRP A 216 -20.17 -20.78 -12.49
CA TRP A 216 -20.29 -21.75 -13.58
C TRP A 216 -21.63 -21.64 -14.33
N ALA A 217 -22.73 -21.38 -13.63
CA ALA A 217 -24.03 -21.15 -14.26
C ALA A 217 -23.99 -19.92 -15.19
N VAL A 218 -23.36 -18.82 -14.73
CA VAL A 218 -23.17 -17.61 -15.56
C VAL A 218 -22.30 -17.91 -16.79
N VAL A 219 -21.22 -18.69 -16.63
CA VAL A 219 -20.37 -19.11 -17.76
C VAL A 219 -21.14 -19.95 -18.76
N LYS A 220 -21.92 -20.94 -18.31
CA LYS A 220 -22.72 -21.80 -19.20
C LYS A 220 -23.79 -21.03 -19.98
N GLU A 221 -24.48 -20.10 -19.32
CA GLU A 221 -25.53 -19.29 -19.93
C GLU A 221 -24.94 -18.34 -20.96
N THR A 222 -23.86 -17.64 -20.62
CA THR A 222 -23.17 -16.75 -21.55
C THR A 222 -22.61 -17.53 -22.75
N ALA A 223 -22.05 -18.72 -22.52
CA ALA A 223 -21.57 -19.58 -23.59
C ALA A 223 -22.70 -20.09 -24.50
N ARG A 224 -23.88 -20.40 -23.93
CA ARG A 224 -25.06 -20.77 -24.72
C ARG A 224 -25.45 -19.63 -25.67
N ALA A 225 -25.54 -18.40 -25.16
CA ALA A 225 -25.87 -17.21 -25.95
C ALA A 225 -24.80 -16.84 -27.00
N VAL A 226 -23.54 -17.22 -26.80
CA VAL A 226 -22.48 -17.03 -27.82
C VAL A 226 -22.58 -18.10 -28.92
N LEU A 227 -22.86 -19.35 -28.55
CA LEU A 227 -22.93 -20.47 -29.50
C LEU A 227 -24.23 -20.52 -30.31
N SER A 228 -25.33 -19.99 -29.79
CA SER A 228 -26.60 -19.90 -30.52
C SER A 228 -26.61 -18.82 -31.60
N ASN A 229 -25.53 -18.02 -31.72
CA ASN A 229 -25.50 -16.77 -32.50
C ASN A 229 -26.73 -15.88 -32.21
N GLU A 230 -27.34 -16.03 -31.04
CA GLU A 230 -28.34 -15.07 -30.59
C GLU A 230 -27.59 -13.75 -30.41
N GLU A 231 -27.85 -12.82 -31.33
CA GLU A 231 -27.71 -11.40 -31.07
C GLU A 231 -28.64 -11.08 -29.89
N VAL A 232 -28.14 -11.30 -28.67
CA VAL A 232 -28.54 -10.46 -27.57
C VAL A 232 -28.16 -9.07 -28.03
N ARG A 233 -29.17 -8.31 -28.51
CA ARG A 233 -29.09 -6.89 -28.88
C ARG A 233 -27.90 -6.31 -28.17
N ASP A 234 -26.87 -5.87 -28.90
CA ASP A 234 -25.70 -5.21 -28.34
C ASP A 234 -26.19 -4.45 -27.12
N ILE A 235 -25.92 -4.98 -25.92
CA ILE A 235 -26.24 -4.23 -24.71
C ILE A 235 -25.34 -3.04 -24.93
N PRO A 236 -25.89 -1.84 -25.24
CA PRO A 236 -25.05 -0.71 -25.61
C PRO A 236 -24.01 -0.67 -24.52
N MET A 237 -22.73 -0.74 -24.91
CA MET A 237 -21.63 -0.81 -23.98
C MET A 237 -21.77 0.44 -23.14
N VAL A 238 -22.53 0.37 -22.04
CA VAL A 238 -22.80 1.52 -21.18
C VAL A 238 -21.41 1.79 -20.70
N PRO A 239 -20.78 2.91 -21.14
CA PRO A 239 -19.41 3.19 -20.78
C PRO A 239 -19.39 3.07 -19.28
N ALA A 240 -18.67 2.08 -18.76
CA ALA A 240 -18.80 1.63 -17.38
C ALA A 240 -18.87 2.90 -16.54
N ARG A 241 -20.06 3.22 -15.99
CA ARG A 241 -20.25 4.49 -15.31
C ARG A 241 -19.13 4.52 -14.29
N LYS A 242 -18.21 5.49 -14.42
CA LYS A 242 -17.16 5.66 -13.42
C LYS A 242 -17.89 5.88 -12.12
N VAL A 243 -18.03 4.83 -11.32
CA VAL A 243 -18.71 4.90 -10.03
C VAL A 243 -17.80 5.78 -9.19
N PRO A 244 -18.23 6.99 -8.81
CA PRO A 244 -17.44 7.82 -7.92
C PRO A 244 -17.14 7.01 -6.66
N LEU A 245 -15.92 7.08 -6.12
CA LEU A 245 -15.52 6.30 -4.94
C LEU A 245 -16.53 6.41 -3.77
N ALA A 246 -17.23 7.54 -3.67
CA ALA A 246 -18.30 7.76 -2.70
C ALA A 246 -19.46 6.76 -2.82
N GLU A 247 -19.88 6.38 -4.04
CA GLU A 247 -20.96 5.43 -4.27
C GLU A 247 -20.55 3.99 -3.96
N THR A 248 -19.28 3.62 -4.16
CA THR A 248 -18.79 2.27 -3.86
C THR A 248 -18.73 2.00 -2.36
N ARG A 249 -18.44 3.04 -1.56
CA ARG A 249 -18.48 3.04 -0.09
C ARG A 249 -19.90 2.79 0.46
N LEU A 250 -20.93 3.27 -0.24
CA LEU A 250 -22.33 3.08 0.15
C LEU A 250 -22.84 1.67 -0.16
N ARG A 251 -22.33 1.03 -1.22
CA ARG A 251 -22.78 -0.31 -1.66
C ARG A 251 -22.08 -1.46 -0.93
N ASN A 252 -20.91 -1.21 -0.37
CA ASN A 252 -20.18 -2.19 0.40
C ASN A 252 -19.47 -1.46 1.54
N ALA A 253 -19.98 -1.64 2.77
CA ALA A 253 -19.43 -1.01 3.97
C ALA A 253 -17.95 -1.35 4.24
N HIS A 254 -17.43 -2.40 3.59
CA HIS A 254 -16.02 -2.83 3.66
C HIS A 254 -15.17 -2.35 2.48
N PHE A 255 -15.77 -1.69 1.48
CA PHE A 255 -15.04 -1.14 0.34
C PHE A 255 -14.39 0.18 0.74
N GLY A 256 -13.17 0.08 1.29
CA GLY A 256 -12.39 1.20 1.81
C GLY A 256 -11.44 0.82 2.95
N THR A 257 -11.55 -0.38 3.53
CA THR A 257 -10.69 -0.84 4.63
C THR A 257 -9.46 -1.65 4.18
N SER A 258 -9.16 -1.71 2.88
CA SER A 258 -7.87 -2.26 2.44
C SER A 258 -7.43 -1.71 1.10
N LEU A 259 -6.13 -1.39 1.01
CA LEU A 259 -5.38 -0.81 -0.11
C LEU A 259 -5.45 0.72 -0.30
N LEU A 260 -4.63 1.45 0.46
CA LEU A 260 -3.78 2.50 -0.10
C LEU A 260 -2.42 1.89 -0.44
N LEU A 261 -2.29 1.32 -1.64
CA LEU A 261 -0.98 1.11 -2.27
C LEU A 261 -0.66 2.35 -3.09
N ALA A 262 -0.21 3.41 -2.42
CA ALA A 262 0.50 4.48 -3.10
C ALA A 262 1.90 3.96 -3.47
N ASN A 263 2.03 3.48 -4.69
CA ASN A 263 3.31 3.32 -5.37
C ASN A 263 3.14 3.94 -6.75
N SER A 264 3.33 5.26 -6.85
CA SER A 264 3.43 5.95 -8.13
C SER A 264 4.92 6.09 -8.45
N PRO A 265 5.49 5.29 -9.39
CA PRO A 265 6.93 5.26 -9.65
C PRO A 265 7.39 6.33 -10.65
N MET A 266 6.54 7.28 -11.05
CA MET A 266 6.90 8.33 -12.00
C MET A 266 6.38 9.71 -11.55
N SER A 267 7.09 10.32 -10.61
CA SER A 267 7.09 11.78 -10.49
C SER A 267 8.56 12.22 -10.56
N PRO A 268 8.94 13.12 -11.48
CA PRO A 268 10.31 13.59 -11.58
C PRO A 268 10.67 14.32 -10.29
N LYS A 269 11.55 13.72 -9.49
CA LYS A 269 12.09 14.34 -8.29
C LYS A 269 13.29 15.20 -8.68
N ILE A 270 13.04 16.43 -9.12
CA ILE A 270 14.06 17.48 -8.99
C ILE A 270 13.93 17.99 -7.55
N VAL A 271 14.76 17.46 -6.66
CA VAL A 271 14.95 18.03 -5.33
C VAL A 271 16.25 18.80 -5.38
N ASN A 272 16.15 20.13 -5.57
CA ASN A 272 17.28 21.02 -5.37
C ASN A 272 17.53 21.12 -3.85
N GLY A 273 18.62 20.50 -3.38
CA GLY A 273 19.01 20.44 -1.97
C GLY A 273 19.44 21.77 -1.34
N SER A 274 19.35 22.88 -2.07
CA SER A 274 19.80 24.21 -1.61
C SER A 274 18.75 25.00 -0.82
N PHE A 275 17.49 24.53 -0.75
CA PHE A 275 16.38 25.26 -0.12
C PHE A 275 15.95 24.73 1.25
N ALA A 276 16.72 23.82 1.86
CA ALA A 276 16.51 23.39 3.25
C ALA A 276 17.08 24.42 4.24
N ALA A 277 16.70 25.70 4.10
CA ALA A 277 16.82 26.69 5.14
C ALA A 277 15.42 26.87 5.74
N ILE A 278 15.32 26.66 7.06
CA ILE A 278 14.10 26.86 7.83
C ILE A 278 13.80 28.36 7.80
N PHE A 279 12.84 28.78 6.98
CA PHE A 279 12.27 30.11 7.07
C PHE A 279 11.07 30.08 8.02
N ASP A 280 10.94 31.13 8.82
CA ASP A 280 9.71 31.40 9.55
C ASP A 280 8.60 31.65 8.51
N SER A 281 7.39 31.15 8.79
CA SER A 281 6.27 31.08 7.83
C SER A 281 5.90 32.46 7.27
N ASN A 282 6.20 33.51 8.02
CA ASN A 282 5.97 34.90 7.65
C ASN A 282 6.98 35.47 6.63
N GLU A 283 8.22 34.96 6.60
CA GLU A 283 9.21 35.36 5.59
C GLU A 283 8.92 34.72 4.23
N LEU A 284 8.46 33.46 4.24
CA LEU A 284 8.07 32.74 3.02
C LEU A 284 6.92 33.44 2.29
N PHE A 285 5.93 33.95 3.04
CA PHE A 285 4.78 34.64 2.47
C PHE A 285 5.18 35.98 1.81
N LYS A 286 6.04 36.77 2.48
CA LYS A 286 6.55 38.04 1.93
C LYS A 286 7.40 37.84 0.69
N GLU A 287 8.21 36.78 0.66
CA GLU A 287 9.06 36.50 -0.49
C GLU A 287 8.27 35.94 -1.68
N PHE A 288 7.21 35.16 -1.42
CA PHE A 288 6.26 34.72 -2.42
C PHE A 288 5.47 35.91 -3.01
N GLU A 289 5.01 36.83 -2.15
CA GLU A 289 4.29 38.04 -2.56
C GLU A 289 5.17 38.97 -3.41
N ARG A 290 6.46 39.08 -3.06
CA ARG A 290 7.46 39.86 -3.83
C ARG A 290 7.70 39.24 -5.22
N LYS A 291 7.79 37.91 -5.32
CA LYS A 291 7.98 37.21 -6.59
C LYS A 291 6.72 37.21 -7.48
N LEU A 292 5.52 37.18 -6.88
CA LEU A 292 4.27 37.32 -7.64
C LEU A 292 4.12 38.72 -8.23
N LYS A 293 4.44 39.78 -7.47
CA LYS A 293 4.37 41.17 -7.97
C LYS A 293 5.36 41.48 -9.10
N LEU A 294 6.49 40.77 -9.15
CA LEU A 294 7.45 40.87 -10.25
C LEU A 294 6.99 40.19 -11.55
N SER A 295 5.93 39.37 -11.51
CA SER A 295 5.42 38.67 -12.71
C SER A 295 4.29 39.40 -13.44
N GLU A 296 3.73 40.46 -12.84
CA GLU A 296 2.66 41.28 -13.45
C GLU A 296 3.15 42.64 -13.96
N MET A 297 4.43 42.96 -13.84
CA MET A 297 5.04 44.16 -14.41
C MET A 297 6.35 43.85 -15.12
N ASP A 298 6.27 43.17 -16.26
CA ASP A 298 7.24 43.40 -17.33
C ASP A 298 6.67 43.01 -18.69
N ASN A 299 5.87 43.93 -19.24
CA ASN A 299 5.38 43.89 -20.62
C ASN A 299 5.92 45.12 -21.36
N SER A 300 7.25 45.31 -21.35
CA SER A 300 7.97 46.19 -22.29
C SER A 300 9.49 46.02 -22.17
N SER A 301 10.09 45.23 -23.05
CA SER A 301 11.53 45.23 -23.37
C SER A 301 12.01 46.60 -23.93
N PRO A 302 13.31 46.83 -24.21
CA PRO A 302 14.54 46.53 -23.46
C PRO A 302 15.43 47.81 -23.30
N GLY A 303 16.33 47.90 -22.31
CA GLY A 303 17.29 49.04 -22.29
C GLY A 303 18.22 49.18 -21.08
N THR A 304 19.48 48.84 -21.29
CA THR A 304 20.73 49.53 -20.88
C THR A 304 20.86 50.21 -19.50
N ILE A 305 21.65 49.54 -18.64
CA ILE A 305 22.78 50.01 -17.81
C ILE A 305 22.94 51.53 -17.61
N VAL A 306 22.78 52.00 -16.36
CA VAL A 306 23.79 52.66 -15.49
C VAL A 306 23.43 52.36 -14.03
#